data_AF-A0A7V9ILP1-F1
#
_entry.id   AF-A0A7V9ILP1-F1
#
_cell.length_a   1.000
_cell.length_b   1.000
_cell.length_c   1.000
_cell.angle_alpha   90.00
_cell.angle_beta   90.00
_cell.angle_gamma   90.00
#
_symmetry.space_group_name_H-M   'P 1'
#
loop_
_entity.id
_entity.type
_entity.pdbx_description
1 polymer ?
#
loop_
_entity_poly.entity_id
_entity_poly.type
_entity_poly.pdbx_seq_one_letter_code
_entity_poly.pdbx_strand_id
1 'polypeptide(L)'
;MAATWLLAAFNDAGVLEAADVHVALRLGRLGGESSEAVLLAAALAVRAVRLGSVCVDLLRLREVNVEDLDVESLPWPSLDEVVAGLRVSPLVVGSSAGPLRPLRLTDTDEGPLLYLDRYYRQEQTIRTALDSRANESPPYDLGLLVAGLAAAFTAAAPDRQRVAAAIAVSRWTSVVTGGPGTGKTHTIARIISLLQAQQPGLRVALATPTGKAAAQLQEEVGLQGLDLPAMTLHRLLGWLPGSSSRFRHNATNRLPYDVVIVDECSMVSLTMMARLVEAVRPDARLVLVGDADQLASIDAGAVLGDLVARPGSRSL
;
A
#
# COMPACT_ATOMS: atom_id res chain seq x y z
N MET A 1 -35.98 5.64 0.60
CA MET A 1 -35.77 4.87 -0.66
C MET A 1 -35.22 3.53 -0.23
N ALA A 2 -36.05 2.49 -0.31
CA ALA A 2 -35.74 1.19 0.26
C ALA A 2 -34.52 0.57 -0.43
N ALA A 3 -33.61 0.00 0.35
CA ALA A 3 -32.66 -0.96 -0.17
C ALA A 3 -33.43 -2.08 -0.87
N THR A 4 -32.86 -2.66 -1.92
CA THR A 4 -33.34 -3.94 -2.46
C THR A 4 -33.46 -4.94 -1.31
N TRP A 5 -34.44 -5.85 -1.38
CA TRP A 5 -34.76 -6.75 -0.26
C TRP A 5 -33.51 -7.50 0.24
N LEU A 6 -32.66 -7.92 -0.71
CA LEU A 6 -31.39 -8.58 -0.40
C LEU A 6 -30.42 -7.70 0.42
N LEU A 7 -30.16 -6.46 0.00
CA LEU A 7 -29.27 -5.57 0.73
C LEU A 7 -29.83 -5.18 2.11
N ALA A 8 -31.15 -5.05 2.23
CA ALA A 8 -31.81 -4.81 3.51
C ALA A 8 -31.57 -5.97 4.48
N ALA A 9 -31.78 -7.21 4.05
CA ALA A 9 -31.56 -8.40 4.88
C ALA A 9 -30.14 -8.47 5.44
N PHE A 10 -29.13 -8.17 4.62
CA PHE A 10 -27.72 -8.17 5.05
C PHE A 10 -27.36 -6.98 5.95
N ASN A 11 -28.06 -5.85 5.82
CA ASN A 11 -27.88 -4.70 6.70
C ASN A 11 -28.55 -4.91 8.05
N ASP A 12 -29.78 -5.43 8.07
CA ASP A 12 -30.53 -5.76 9.29
C ASP A 12 -29.80 -6.83 10.10
N ALA A 13 -29.15 -7.78 9.42
CA ALA A 13 -28.30 -8.78 10.05
C ALA A 13 -26.97 -8.22 10.59
N GLY A 14 -26.58 -6.99 10.25
CA GLY A 14 -25.32 -6.39 10.69
C GLY A 14 -24.08 -6.80 9.89
N VAL A 15 -24.24 -7.57 8.80
CA VAL A 15 -23.13 -7.90 7.89
C VAL A 15 -22.67 -6.65 7.14
N LEU A 16 -23.61 -5.84 6.65
CA LEU A 16 -23.35 -4.57 5.97
C LEU A 16 -23.72 -3.40 6.87
N GLU A 17 -22.94 -2.32 6.80
CA GLU A 17 -23.35 -1.02 7.36
C GLU A 17 -24.19 -0.21 6.37
N ALA A 18 -24.94 0.77 6.87
CA ALA A 18 -25.73 1.67 6.02
C ALA A 18 -24.88 2.37 4.95
N ALA A 19 -23.61 2.65 5.24
CA ALA A 19 -22.67 3.23 4.27
C ALA A 19 -22.40 2.27 3.10
N ASP A 20 -22.18 0.98 3.37
CA ASP A 20 -21.90 -0.06 2.37
C ASP A 20 -23.09 -0.16 1.39
N VAL A 21 -24.31 -0.22 1.94
CA VAL A 21 -25.57 -0.26 1.18
C VAL A 21 -25.77 1.01 0.34
N HIS A 22 -25.60 2.19 0.94
CA HIS A 22 -25.81 3.45 0.23
C HIS A 22 -24.86 3.63 -0.94
N VAL A 23 -23.58 3.25 -0.78
CA VAL A 23 -22.61 3.30 -1.87
C VAL A 23 -23.01 2.35 -2.98
N ALA A 24 -23.33 1.08 -2.67
CA ALA A 24 -23.74 0.10 -3.68
C ALA A 24 -24.98 0.56 -4.48
N LEU A 25 -26.04 1.03 -3.79
CA LEU A 25 -27.24 1.55 -4.45
C LEU A 25 -26.97 2.82 -5.27
N ARG A 26 -26.01 3.65 -4.85
CA ARG A 26 -25.62 4.83 -5.63
C ARG A 26 -24.86 4.44 -6.88
N LEU A 27 -23.93 3.47 -6.80
CA LEU A 27 -23.24 2.91 -7.95
C LEU A 27 -24.24 2.28 -8.92
N GLY A 28 -25.18 1.47 -8.41
CA GLY A 28 -26.24 0.86 -9.21
C GLY A 28 -27.03 1.88 -10.02
N ARG A 29 -27.52 2.94 -9.37
CA ARG A 29 -28.25 4.02 -10.04
C ARG A 29 -27.42 4.78 -11.08
N LEU A 30 -26.14 5.05 -10.80
CA LEU A 30 -25.27 5.78 -11.72
C LEU A 30 -24.84 4.91 -12.92
N GLY A 31 -24.64 3.61 -12.71
CA GLY A 31 -24.22 2.67 -13.73
C GLY A 31 -25.36 2.03 -14.53
N GLY A 32 -26.60 2.09 -14.03
CA GLY A 32 -27.74 1.37 -14.59
C GLY A 32 -27.75 -0.12 -14.24
N GLU A 33 -27.22 -0.49 -13.07
CA GLU A 33 -27.25 -1.86 -12.56
C GLU A 33 -28.43 -2.07 -11.61
N SER A 34 -29.14 -3.17 -11.81
CA SER A 34 -30.34 -3.56 -11.05
C SER A 34 -30.29 -4.97 -10.47
N SER A 35 -29.27 -5.78 -10.81
CA SER A 35 -29.07 -7.12 -10.25
C SER A 35 -28.76 -7.04 -8.76
N GLU A 36 -29.60 -7.66 -7.93
CA GLU A 36 -29.40 -7.68 -6.48
C GLU A 36 -28.09 -8.38 -6.11
N ALA A 37 -27.73 -9.47 -6.81
CA ALA A 37 -26.47 -10.20 -6.59
C ALA A 37 -25.24 -9.32 -6.86
N VAL A 38 -25.25 -8.51 -7.94
CA VAL A 38 -24.16 -7.57 -8.25
C VAL A 38 -24.09 -6.44 -7.23
N LEU A 39 -25.24 -5.91 -6.81
CA LEU A 39 -25.28 -4.84 -5.81
C LEU A 39 -24.82 -5.32 -4.42
N LEU A 40 -25.14 -6.56 -4.05
CA LEU A 40 -24.60 -7.20 -2.85
C LEU A 40 -23.07 -7.35 -2.94
N ALA A 41 -22.56 -7.86 -4.06
CA ALA A 41 -21.12 -7.98 -4.27
C ALA A 41 -20.41 -6.60 -4.22
N ALA A 42 -21.03 -5.56 -4.78
CA ALA A 42 -20.54 -4.19 -4.68
C ALA A 42 -20.51 -3.69 -3.23
N ALA A 43 -21.55 -3.96 -2.43
CA ALA A 43 -21.60 -3.58 -1.01
C ALA A 43 -20.53 -4.31 -0.20
N LEU A 44 -20.32 -5.60 -0.47
CA LEU A 44 -19.26 -6.39 0.17
C LEU A 44 -17.86 -5.89 -0.20
N ALA A 45 -17.64 -5.42 -1.43
CA ALA A 45 -16.39 -4.78 -1.81
C ALA A 45 -16.14 -3.44 -1.08
N VAL A 46 -17.20 -2.66 -0.80
CA VAL A 46 -17.09 -1.44 0.03
C VAL A 46 -16.76 -1.81 1.48
N ARG A 47 -17.45 -2.83 2.02
CA ARG A 47 -17.18 -3.37 3.36
C ARG A 47 -15.74 -3.87 3.49
N ALA A 48 -15.25 -4.62 2.51
CA ALA A 48 -13.89 -5.18 2.53
C ALA A 48 -12.85 -4.08 2.73
N VAL A 49 -12.96 -2.98 1.98
CA VAL A 49 -12.08 -1.81 2.10
C VAL A 49 -12.16 -1.17 3.48
N ARG A 50 -13.37 -1.04 4.03
CA ARG A 50 -13.58 -0.50 5.38
C ARG A 50 -12.95 -1.38 6.47
N LEU A 51 -12.85 -2.68 6.24
CA LEU A 51 -12.20 -3.65 7.13
C LEU A 51 -10.73 -3.91 6.79
N GLY A 52 -10.13 -3.09 5.93
CA GLY A 52 -8.70 -3.18 5.62
C GLY A 52 -8.34 -4.04 4.39
N SER A 53 -9.31 -4.75 3.80
CA SER A 53 -9.10 -5.61 2.62
C SER A 53 -9.30 -4.84 1.31
N VAL A 54 -8.39 -5.01 0.36
CA VAL A 54 -8.42 -4.29 -0.93
C VAL A 54 -9.37 -4.89 -1.97
N CYS A 55 -9.73 -6.17 -1.78
CA CYS A 55 -10.64 -6.92 -2.63
C CYS A 55 -11.47 -7.92 -1.82
N VAL A 56 -12.42 -8.54 -2.51
CA VAL A 56 -13.24 -9.66 -2.03
C VAL A 56 -12.87 -10.89 -2.84
N ASP A 57 -12.47 -11.96 -2.17
CA ASP A 57 -12.43 -13.30 -2.74
C ASP A 57 -13.86 -13.81 -2.90
N LEU A 58 -14.31 -13.97 -4.15
CA LEU A 58 -15.69 -14.34 -4.41
C LEU A 58 -16.00 -15.79 -4.00
N LEU A 59 -15.00 -16.69 -3.95
CA LEU A 59 -15.19 -18.06 -3.47
C LEU A 59 -15.55 -18.10 -1.98
N ARG A 60 -15.05 -17.12 -1.23
CA ARG A 60 -15.21 -17.00 0.22
C ARG A 60 -16.22 -15.94 0.62
N LEU A 61 -17.13 -15.55 -0.28
CA LEU A 61 -18.17 -14.55 -0.01
C LEU A 61 -18.93 -14.82 1.29
N ARG A 62 -19.16 -16.11 1.61
CA ARG A 62 -19.92 -16.56 2.78
C ARG A 62 -19.09 -16.61 4.06
N GLU A 63 -17.76 -16.58 3.97
CA GLU A 63 -16.85 -16.60 5.11
C GLU A 63 -16.75 -15.20 5.74
N VAL A 64 -17.89 -14.59 6.03
CA VAL A 64 -17.95 -13.31 6.74
C VAL A 64 -17.84 -13.59 8.22
N ASN A 65 -16.66 -13.36 8.78
CA ASN A 65 -16.44 -13.50 10.20
C ASN A 65 -17.05 -12.29 10.93
N VAL A 66 -18.26 -12.45 11.46
CA VAL A 66 -18.85 -11.51 12.40
C VAL A 66 -19.25 -12.30 13.63
N GLU A 67 -18.66 -11.95 14.78
CA GLU A 67 -18.99 -12.58 16.06
C GLU A 67 -20.49 -12.43 16.32
N ASP A 68 -21.11 -13.49 16.84
CA ASP A 68 -22.51 -13.55 17.27
C ASP A 68 -23.59 -13.35 16.18
N LEU A 69 -23.27 -13.54 14.90
CA LEU A 69 -24.26 -13.51 13.79
C LEU A 69 -24.46 -14.87 13.12
N ASP A 70 -25.72 -15.25 12.91
CA ASP A 70 -26.09 -16.37 12.02
C ASP A 70 -26.06 -15.91 10.56
N VAL A 71 -24.84 -15.85 10.01
CA VAL A 71 -24.59 -15.40 8.63
C VAL A 71 -25.00 -16.46 7.60
N GLU A 72 -25.05 -17.75 8.00
CA GLU A 72 -25.34 -18.87 7.09
C GLU A 72 -26.81 -18.88 6.63
N SER A 73 -27.74 -18.42 7.47
CA SER A 73 -29.16 -18.37 7.15
C SER A 73 -29.57 -17.19 6.24
N LEU A 74 -28.63 -16.28 5.94
CA LEU A 74 -28.88 -15.16 5.04
C LEU A 74 -29.08 -15.63 3.60
N PRO A 75 -29.86 -14.88 2.78
CA PRO A 75 -30.18 -15.24 1.41
C PRO A 75 -29.00 -15.01 0.46
N TRP A 76 -27.91 -15.75 0.64
CA TRP A 76 -26.71 -15.65 -0.20
C TRP A 76 -27.02 -16.10 -1.64
N PRO A 77 -26.73 -15.26 -2.65
CA PRO A 77 -26.79 -15.69 -4.05
C PRO A 77 -25.75 -16.80 -4.31
N SER A 78 -25.94 -17.54 -5.41
CA SER A 78 -24.94 -18.51 -5.83
C SER A 78 -23.70 -17.81 -6.37
N LEU A 79 -22.52 -18.44 -6.24
CA LEU A 79 -21.29 -17.91 -6.80
C LEU A 79 -21.41 -17.67 -8.31
N ASP A 80 -21.98 -18.63 -9.04
CA ASP A 80 -22.15 -18.56 -10.49
C ASP A 80 -23.03 -17.37 -10.89
N GLU A 81 -24.11 -17.12 -10.16
CA GLU A 81 -25.00 -15.97 -10.36
C GLU A 81 -24.25 -14.65 -10.16
N VAL A 82 -23.47 -14.53 -9.08
CA VAL A 82 -22.68 -13.32 -8.79
C VAL A 82 -21.64 -13.08 -9.87
N VAL A 83 -20.86 -14.11 -10.23
CA VAL A 83 -19.78 -14.00 -11.22
C VAL A 83 -20.34 -13.73 -12.61
N ALA A 84 -21.38 -14.45 -13.03
CA ALA A 84 -22.02 -14.23 -14.33
C ALA A 84 -22.62 -12.82 -14.42
N GLY A 85 -23.28 -12.35 -13.37
CA GLY A 85 -23.81 -10.99 -13.27
C GLY A 85 -22.70 -9.94 -13.37
N LEU A 86 -21.61 -10.10 -12.62
CA LEU A 86 -20.47 -9.17 -12.65
C LEU A 86 -19.79 -9.10 -14.02
N ARG A 87 -19.67 -10.22 -14.75
CA ARG A 87 -19.04 -10.28 -16.08
C ARG A 87 -19.76 -9.43 -17.13
N VAL A 88 -21.07 -9.22 -16.99
CA VAL A 88 -21.88 -8.39 -17.91
C VAL A 88 -22.31 -7.06 -17.30
N SER A 89 -22.06 -6.86 -16.00
CA SER A 89 -22.52 -5.68 -15.27
C SER A 89 -21.94 -4.39 -15.86
N PRO A 90 -22.76 -3.34 -16.07
CA PRO A 90 -22.26 -2.03 -16.45
C PRO A 90 -21.29 -1.44 -15.41
N LEU A 91 -21.30 -1.90 -14.15
CA LEU A 91 -20.34 -1.46 -13.13
C LEU A 91 -18.92 -2.00 -13.36
N VAL A 92 -18.77 -3.06 -14.17
CA VAL A 92 -17.49 -3.71 -14.48
C VAL A 92 -17.07 -3.41 -15.93
N VAL A 93 -17.98 -3.58 -16.89
CA VAL A 93 -17.68 -3.41 -18.32
C VAL A 93 -17.92 -1.99 -18.84
N GLY A 94 -18.57 -1.14 -18.04
CA GLY A 94 -19.01 0.21 -18.42
C GLY A 94 -20.37 0.18 -19.12
N SER A 95 -21.04 1.33 -19.21
CA SER A 95 -22.35 1.44 -19.85
C SER A 95 -22.36 2.46 -20.98
N SER A 96 -23.46 2.48 -21.74
CA SER A 96 -23.72 3.53 -22.72
C SER A 96 -23.91 4.92 -22.09
N ALA A 97 -24.27 4.99 -20.81
CA ALA A 97 -24.37 6.23 -20.04
C ALA A 97 -23.01 6.80 -19.63
N GLY A 98 -21.93 6.03 -19.78
CA GLY A 98 -20.56 6.52 -19.60
C GLY A 98 -19.54 5.41 -19.31
N PRO A 99 -18.24 5.70 -19.45
CA PRO A 99 -17.16 4.72 -19.28
C PRO A 99 -16.88 4.39 -17.80
N LEU A 100 -17.76 4.78 -16.87
CA LEU A 100 -17.53 4.60 -15.45
C LEU A 100 -17.54 3.10 -15.11
N ARG A 101 -16.41 2.59 -14.65
CA ARG A 101 -16.22 1.21 -14.20
C ARG A 101 -15.78 1.23 -12.74
N PRO A 102 -16.71 1.44 -11.79
CA PRO A 102 -16.36 1.54 -10.38
C PRO A 102 -15.90 0.20 -9.77
N LEU A 103 -16.20 -0.92 -10.42
CA LEU A 103 -15.79 -2.25 -10.00
C LEU A 103 -14.78 -2.85 -10.99
N ARG A 104 -13.92 -3.72 -10.50
CA ARG A 104 -13.00 -4.53 -11.29
C ARG A 104 -13.12 -5.99 -10.86
N LEU A 105 -13.52 -6.84 -11.78
CA LEU A 105 -13.44 -8.29 -11.65
C LEU A 105 -12.12 -8.77 -12.26
N THR A 106 -11.36 -9.56 -11.51
CA THR A 106 -10.08 -10.13 -11.95
C THR A 106 -10.12 -11.64 -11.70
N ASP A 107 -9.84 -12.44 -12.72
CA ASP A 107 -9.67 -13.89 -12.57
C ASP A 107 -8.21 -14.19 -12.16
N THR A 108 -8.02 -14.95 -11.08
CA THR A 108 -6.70 -15.41 -10.62
C THR A 108 -6.66 -16.93 -10.53
N ASP A 109 -5.47 -17.52 -10.35
CA ASP A 109 -5.31 -18.98 -10.16
C ASP A 109 -6.05 -19.50 -8.91
N GLU A 110 -6.25 -18.64 -7.91
CA GLU A 110 -6.96 -18.97 -6.67
C GLU A 110 -8.46 -18.72 -6.75
N GLY A 111 -8.94 -18.03 -7.80
CA GLY A 111 -10.35 -17.70 -7.99
C GLY A 111 -10.61 -16.24 -8.43
N PRO A 112 -11.88 -15.88 -8.67
CA PRO A 112 -12.24 -14.54 -9.08
C PRO A 112 -12.27 -13.56 -7.90
N LEU A 113 -11.55 -12.45 -8.05
CA LEU A 113 -11.46 -11.37 -7.08
C LEU A 113 -12.26 -10.14 -7.56
N LEU A 114 -13.00 -9.52 -6.65
CA LEU A 114 -13.72 -8.28 -6.91
C LEU A 114 -13.08 -7.12 -6.15
N TYR A 115 -12.77 -6.04 -6.87
CA TYR A 115 -12.23 -4.81 -6.33
C TYR A 115 -13.18 -3.65 -6.57
N LEU A 116 -13.12 -2.65 -5.70
CA LEU A 116 -13.38 -1.28 -6.11
C LEU A 116 -12.24 -0.83 -7.04
N ASP A 117 -12.55 -0.42 -8.26
CA ASP A 117 -11.57 -0.19 -9.34
C ASP A 117 -10.47 0.81 -8.96
N ARG A 118 -10.79 1.78 -8.08
CA ARG A 118 -9.82 2.71 -7.52
C ARG A 118 -8.65 2.00 -6.84
N TYR A 119 -8.92 1.01 -5.99
CA TYR A 119 -7.88 0.31 -5.22
C TYR A 119 -7.09 -0.65 -6.12
N TYR A 120 -7.76 -1.32 -7.06
CA TYR A 120 -7.09 -2.10 -8.09
C TYR A 120 -6.08 -1.25 -8.88
N ARG A 121 -6.47 -0.04 -9.33
CA ARG A 121 -5.53 0.86 -10.03
C ARG A 121 -4.36 1.27 -9.16
N GLN A 122 -4.57 1.49 -7.86
CA GLN A 122 -3.50 1.83 -6.93
C GLN A 122 -2.50 0.69 -6.76
N GLU A 123 -2.97 -0.55 -6.67
CA GLU A 123 -2.09 -1.74 -6.70
C GLU A 123 -1.30 -1.81 -7.99
N GLN A 124 -1.94 -1.62 -9.14
CA GLN A 124 -1.25 -1.63 -10.43
C GLN A 124 -0.21 -0.51 -10.53
N THR A 125 -0.49 0.68 -10.00
CA THR A 125 0.48 1.77 -9.89
C THR A 125 1.71 1.35 -9.09
N ILE A 126 1.52 0.75 -7.92
CA ILE A 126 2.63 0.29 -7.07
C ILE A 126 3.42 -0.81 -7.77
N ARG A 127 2.72 -1.83 -8.28
CA ARG A 127 3.33 -2.95 -9.01
C ARG A 127 4.19 -2.43 -10.17
N THR A 128 3.63 -1.60 -11.03
CA THR A 128 4.32 -1.06 -12.21
C THR A 128 5.54 -0.23 -11.81
N ALA A 129 5.40 0.63 -10.80
CA ALA A 129 6.51 1.45 -10.32
C ALA A 129 7.64 0.60 -9.74
N LEU A 130 7.31 -0.43 -8.95
CA LEU A 130 8.31 -1.33 -8.36
C LEU A 130 8.98 -2.21 -9.39
N ASP A 131 8.22 -2.79 -10.33
CA ASP A 131 8.77 -3.62 -11.41
C ASP A 131 9.71 -2.80 -12.30
N SER A 132 9.34 -1.56 -12.65
CA SER A 132 10.19 -0.65 -13.41
C SER A 132 11.50 -0.33 -12.68
N ARG A 133 11.45 -0.15 -11.36
CA ARG A 133 12.63 0.17 -10.52
C ARG A 133 13.50 -1.05 -10.25
N ALA A 134 12.96 -2.25 -10.32
CA ALA A 134 13.69 -3.50 -10.10
C ALA A 134 14.56 -3.90 -11.31
N ASN A 135 14.19 -3.43 -12.51
CA ASN A 135 14.90 -3.74 -13.75
C ASN A 135 16.26 -3.03 -13.88
N GLU A 136 16.48 -1.97 -13.10
CA GLU A 136 17.71 -1.20 -13.10
C GLU A 136 18.30 -1.13 -11.69
N SER A 137 19.61 -0.90 -11.62
CA SER A 137 20.29 -0.63 -10.36
C SER A 137 20.95 0.74 -10.44
N PRO A 138 20.96 1.53 -9.35
CA PRO A 138 21.73 2.78 -9.32
C PRO A 138 23.22 2.51 -9.47
N PRO A 139 23.98 3.45 -10.07
CA PRO A 139 25.44 3.39 -10.00
C PRO A 139 25.90 3.55 -8.55
N TYR A 140 26.91 2.77 -8.18
CA TYR A 140 27.63 2.88 -6.90
C TYR A 140 29.05 2.34 -7.05
N ASP A 141 29.96 2.83 -6.22
CA ASP A 141 31.35 2.39 -6.12
C ASP A 141 31.47 1.19 -5.16
N LEU A 142 31.90 0.07 -5.75
CA LEU A 142 32.40 -1.16 -5.14
C LEU A 142 33.19 -0.95 -3.84
N GLY A 143 34.34 -0.32 -4.00
CA GLY A 143 35.35 -0.16 -2.96
C GLY A 143 34.86 0.74 -1.84
N LEU A 144 34.21 1.85 -2.16
CA LEU A 144 33.63 2.76 -1.17
C LEU A 144 32.54 2.07 -0.35
N LEU A 145 31.70 1.25 -0.97
CA LEU A 145 30.66 0.52 -0.26
C LEU A 145 31.27 -0.51 0.70
N VAL A 146 32.23 -1.32 0.26
CA VAL A 146 32.88 -2.32 1.10
C VAL A 146 33.62 -1.67 2.27
N ALA A 147 34.38 -0.60 2.02
CA ALA A 147 35.10 0.14 3.05
C ALA A 147 34.14 0.79 4.06
N GLY A 148 33.07 1.43 3.57
CA GLY A 148 32.05 2.05 4.40
C GLY A 148 31.31 1.03 5.27
N LEU A 149 30.95 -0.13 4.71
CA LEU A 149 30.32 -1.21 5.47
C LEU A 149 31.24 -1.76 6.56
N ALA A 150 32.53 -1.94 6.27
CA ALA A 150 33.51 -2.40 7.26
C ALA A 150 33.70 -1.39 8.40
N ALA A 151 33.66 -0.09 8.10
CA ALA A 151 33.75 0.97 9.10
C ALA A 151 32.47 1.10 9.94
N ALA A 152 31.29 0.98 9.32
CA ALA A 152 29.99 1.17 9.97
C ALA A 152 29.52 -0.05 10.78
N PHE A 153 29.99 -1.25 10.43
CA PHE A 153 29.57 -2.52 11.04
C PHE A 153 30.81 -3.33 11.47
N THR A 154 31.25 -3.14 12.71
CA THR A 154 32.51 -3.67 13.25
C THR A 154 32.44 -5.12 13.73
N ALA A 155 31.26 -5.73 13.81
CA ALA A 155 31.09 -7.12 14.23
C ALA A 155 31.46 -8.12 13.11
N ALA A 156 32.08 -9.25 13.49
CA ALA A 156 32.64 -10.24 12.56
C ALA A 156 31.61 -11.17 11.88
N ALA A 157 30.37 -11.22 12.36
CA ALA A 157 29.30 -12.05 11.78
C ALA A 157 28.52 -11.28 10.70
N PRO A 158 27.84 -11.96 9.74
CA PRO A 158 26.94 -11.29 8.83
C PRO A 158 25.77 -10.68 9.60
N ASP A 159 25.89 -9.39 9.89
CA ASP A 159 24.83 -8.58 10.47
C ASP A 159 23.75 -8.35 9.41
N ARG A 160 22.51 -8.73 9.71
CA ARG A 160 21.36 -8.48 8.83
C ARG A 160 21.22 -6.99 8.50
N GLN A 161 21.61 -6.10 9.43
CA GLN A 161 21.66 -4.66 9.20
C GLN A 161 22.72 -4.28 8.16
N ARG A 162 23.88 -4.94 8.14
CA ARG A 162 24.94 -4.73 7.13
C ARG A 162 24.45 -5.15 5.74
N VAL A 163 23.75 -6.28 5.64
CA VAL A 163 23.15 -6.74 4.38
C VAL A 163 22.06 -5.77 3.92
N ALA A 164 21.17 -5.35 4.82
CA ALA A 164 20.14 -4.36 4.52
C ALA A 164 20.75 -3.04 4.01
N ALA A 165 21.83 -2.57 4.64
CA ALA A 165 22.51 -1.37 4.22
C ALA A 165 23.16 -1.50 2.83
N ALA A 166 23.79 -2.65 2.52
CA ALA A 166 24.34 -2.93 1.20
C ALA A 166 23.25 -2.95 0.11
N ILE A 167 22.09 -3.55 0.40
CA ILE A 167 20.93 -3.59 -0.51
C ILE A 167 20.38 -2.19 -0.74
N ALA A 168 20.23 -1.38 0.31
CA ALA A 168 19.71 -0.01 0.22
C ALA A 168 20.60 0.91 -0.63
N VAL A 169 21.93 0.69 -0.64
CA VAL A 169 22.84 1.44 -1.51
C VAL A 169 22.76 0.98 -2.97
N SER A 170 22.66 -0.34 -3.19
CA SER A 170 22.79 -0.98 -4.50
C SER A 170 21.47 -1.12 -5.29
N ARG A 171 20.32 -0.79 -4.70
CA ARG A 171 18.98 -0.89 -5.33
C ARG A 171 18.24 0.44 -5.31
N TRP A 172 17.40 0.67 -6.34
CA TRP A 172 16.51 1.84 -6.38
C TRP A 172 15.40 1.75 -5.34
N THR A 173 14.91 0.56 -5.05
CA THR A 173 13.96 0.31 -3.96
C THR A 173 14.47 -0.81 -3.07
N SER A 174 14.41 -0.59 -1.76
CA SER A 174 14.71 -1.62 -0.76
C SER A 174 13.70 -1.59 0.38
N VAL A 175 13.37 -2.78 0.91
CA VAL A 175 12.58 -2.92 2.12
C VAL A 175 13.48 -3.44 3.23
N VAL A 176 13.50 -2.75 4.37
CA VAL A 176 14.25 -3.13 5.57
C VAL A 176 13.25 -3.46 6.67
N THR A 177 13.13 -4.75 6.98
CA THR A 177 12.23 -5.23 8.02
C THR A 177 12.99 -5.55 9.30
N GLY A 178 12.35 -5.30 10.44
CA GLY A 178 12.85 -5.74 11.74
C GLY A 178 11.87 -5.47 12.86
N GLY A 179 11.89 -6.31 13.89
CA GLY A 179 11.07 -6.17 15.09
C GLY A 179 11.32 -4.86 15.87
N PRO A 180 10.55 -4.57 16.93
CA PRO A 180 10.84 -3.48 17.85
C PRO A 180 12.22 -3.66 18.49
N GLY A 181 12.97 -2.57 18.68
CA GLY A 181 14.30 -2.60 19.33
C GLY A 181 15.43 -3.24 18.50
N THR A 182 15.20 -3.62 17.24
CA THR A 182 16.23 -4.25 16.37
C THR A 182 17.23 -3.28 15.75
N GLY A 183 17.25 -2.01 16.17
CA GLY A 183 18.19 -1.00 15.67
C GLY A 183 17.90 -0.49 14.25
N LYS A 184 16.62 -0.49 13.83
CA LYS A 184 16.18 0.04 12.51
C LYS A 184 16.68 1.48 12.28
N THR A 185 16.50 2.37 13.27
CA THR A 185 16.95 3.76 13.15
C THR A 185 18.47 3.89 13.01
N HIS A 186 19.24 3.08 13.73
CA HIS A 186 20.70 3.01 13.55
C HIS A 186 21.06 2.52 12.14
N THR A 187 20.31 1.56 11.61
CA THR A 187 20.49 1.08 10.24
C THR A 187 20.16 2.19 9.23
N ILE A 188 19.10 2.98 9.43
CA ILE A 188 18.76 4.16 8.62
C ILE A 188 19.93 5.16 8.61
N ALA A 189 20.45 5.53 9.78
CA ALA A 189 21.58 6.45 9.87
C ALA A 189 22.81 5.95 9.11
N ARG A 190 23.14 4.66 9.25
CA ARG A 190 24.24 4.04 8.50
C ARG A 190 24.00 4.03 7.00
N ILE A 191 22.78 3.73 6.54
CA ILE A 191 22.40 3.80 5.12
C ILE A 191 22.63 5.21 4.58
N ILE A 192 22.21 6.24 5.31
CA ILE A 192 22.40 7.64 4.91
C ILE A 192 23.88 7.97 4.78
N SER A 193 24.69 7.60 5.78
CA SER A 193 26.14 7.85 5.75
C SER A 193 26.83 7.14 4.59
N LEU A 194 26.44 5.90 4.29
CA LEU A 194 26.98 5.17 3.13
C LEU A 194 26.59 5.85 1.81
N LEU A 195 25.34 6.30 1.68
CA LEU A 195 24.89 7.01 0.48
C LEU A 195 25.59 8.36 0.30
N GLN A 196 25.79 9.12 1.38
CA GLN A 196 26.55 10.38 1.33
C GLN A 196 28.03 10.14 0.97
N ALA A 197 28.62 9.03 1.41
CA ALA A 197 29.98 8.65 1.01
C ALA A 197 30.08 8.29 -0.48
N GLN A 198 29.04 7.67 -1.04
CA GLN A 198 28.93 7.34 -2.46
C GLN A 198 28.75 8.60 -3.32
N GLN A 199 27.92 9.53 -2.85
CA GLN A 199 27.63 10.78 -3.53
C GLN A 199 27.41 11.90 -2.51
N PRO A 200 28.42 12.75 -2.26
CA PRO A 200 28.28 13.87 -1.35
C PRO A 200 27.19 14.85 -1.80
N GLY A 201 26.39 15.34 -0.86
CA GLY A 201 25.37 16.36 -1.12
C GLY A 201 24.02 15.82 -1.59
N LEU A 202 23.77 14.51 -1.49
CA LEU A 202 22.45 13.93 -1.73
C LEU A 202 21.40 14.59 -0.83
N ARG A 203 20.26 14.95 -1.41
CA ARG A 203 19.11 15.44 -0.65
C ARG A 203 18.32 14.24 -0.14
N VAL A 204 18.30 14.08 1.17
CA VAL A 204 17.61 12.98 1.85
C VAL A 204 16.31 13.49 2.47
N ALA A 205 15.21 12.80 2.21
CA ALA A 205 13.96 12.96 2.94
C ALA A 205 13.76 11.80 3.91
N LEU A 206 13.48 12.14 5.17
CA LEU A 206 13.00 11.21 6.17
C LEU A 206 11.49 11.42 6.35
N ALA A 207 10.71 10.37 6.19
CA ALA A 207 9.27 10.43 6.37
C ALA A 207 8.73 9.30 7.22
N THR A 208 7.64 9.58 7.93
CA THR A 208 6.88 8.60 8.69
C THR A 208 5.37 8.83 8.52
N PRO A 209 4.48 7.91 8.91
CA PRO A 209 3.04 8.11 8.82
C PRO A 209 2.51 9.13 9.84
N THR A 210 3.17 9.25 11.01
CA THR A 210 2.68 10.07 12.14
C THR A 210 3.69 11.10 12.60
N GLY A 211 3.20 12.25 13.08
CA GLY A 211 4.08 13.35 13.53
C GLY A 211 4.97 12.98 14.72
N LYS A 212 4.47 12.13 15.63
CA LYS A 212 5.23 11.63 16.78
C LYS A 212 6.41 10.76 16.33
N ALA A 213 6.17 9.82 15.42
CA ALA A 213 7.23 8.98 14.87
C ALA A 213 8.27 9.81 14.09
N ALA A 214 7.83 10.84 13.36
CA ALA A 214 8.76 11.75 12.67
C ALA A 214 9.68 12.49 13.67
N ALA A 215 9.13 13.04 14.76
CA ALA A 215 9.93 13.73 15.77
C ALA A 215 10.98 12.81 16.42
N GLN A 216 10.58 11.58 16.76
CA GLN A 216 11.48 10.57 17.32
C GLN A 216 12.57 10.17 16.32
N LEU A 217 12.21 9.88 15.06
CA LEU A 217 13.16 9.55 14.01
C LEU A 217 14.21 10.66 13.82
N GLN A 218 13.77 11.92 13.82
CA GLN A 218 14.66 13.08 13.70
C GLN A 218 15.64 13.17 14.87
N GLU A 219 15.16 12.99 16.10
CA GLU A 219 16.02 13.00 17.29
C GLU A 219 17.05 11.87 17.25
N GLU A 220 16.61 10.64 16.99
CA GLU A 220 17.49 9.46 16.95
C GLU A 220 18.54 9.55 15.84
N VAL A 221 18.18 10.04 14.65
CA VAL A 221 19.13 10.28 13.55
C VAL A 221 20.08 11.45 13.89
N GLY A 222 19.59 12.49 14.56
CA GLY A 222 20.41 13.59 15.07
C GLY A 222 21.48 13.15 16.07
N LEU A 223 21.15 12.20 16.96
CA LEU A 223 22.12 11.58 17.89
C LEU A 223 23.24 10.81 17.16
N GLN A 224 23.02 10.41 15.90
CA GLN A 224 24.03 9.79 15.05
C GLN A 224 24.86 10.81 14.25
N GLY A 225 24.68 12.11 14.51
CA GLY A 225 25.41 13.20 13.84
C GLY A 225 24.83 13.62 12.49
N LEU A 226 23.58 13.24 12.19
CA LEU A 226 22.90 13.58 10.95
C LEU A 226 21.78 14.60 11.22
N ASP A 227 22.01 15.86 10.85
CA ASP A 227 21.00 16.92 10.96
C ASP A 227 20.06 16.91 9.74
N LEU A 228 19.08 16.00 9.77
CA LEU A 228 18.10 15.84 8.70
C LEU A 228 16.68 15.98 9.26
N PRO A 229 15.84 16.86 8.67
CA PRO A 229 14.46 16.98 9.12
C PRO A 229 13.66 15.72 8.76
N ALA A 230 12.90 15.20 9.71
CA ALA A 230 11.90 14.18 9.45
C ALA A 230 10.49 14.77 9.49
N MET A 231 9.60 14.25 8.66
CA MET A 231 8.24 14.77 8.54
C MET A 231 7.21 13.67 8.28
N THR A 232 5.92 14.01 8.31
CA THR A 232 4.90 13.05 7.91
C THR A 232 4.88 12.87 6.40
N LEU A 233 4.45 11.70 5.91
CA LEU A 233 4.21 11.46 4.48
C LEU A 233 3.27 12.51 3.86
N HIS A 234 2.24 12.93 4.60
CA HIS A 234 1.33 14.00 4.19
C HIS A 234 2.06 15.33 3.95
N ARG A 235 3.01 15.69 4.84
CA ARG A 235 3.81 16.90 4.70
C ARG A 235 4.82 16.77 3.57
N LEU A 236 5.48 15.63 3.45
CA LEU A 236 6.44 15.34 2.37
C LEU A 236 5.79 15.47 0.99
N LEU A 237 4.61 14.85 0.81
CA LEU A 237 3.88 14.89 -0.46
C LEU A 237 3.19 16.25 -0.71
N GLY A 238 3.15 17.14 0.28
CA GLY A 238 2.52 18.45 0.19
C GLY A 238 1.00 18.33 0.07
N TRP A 239 0.36 17.76 1.09
CA TRP A 239 -1.09 17.65 1.18
C TRP A 239 -1.79 18.99 0.90
N LEU A 240 -2.80 18.97 0.03
CA LEU A 240 -3.56 20.17 -0.35
C LEU A 240 -4.88 20.25 0.44
N PRO A 241 -5.14 21.38 1.14
CA PRO A 241 -6.39 21.59 1.86
C PRO A 241 -7.62 21.41 0.96
N GLY A 242 -8.70 20.84 1.51
CA GLY A 242 -9.94 20.59 0.76
C GLY A 242 -9.91 19.33 -0.14
N SER A 243 -8.93 18.44 0.07
CA SER A 243 -8.89 17.14 -0.60
C SER A 243 -8.29 16.07 0.29
N SER A 244 -8.92 14.90 0.38
CA SER A 244 -8.36 13.76 1.10
C SER A 244 -7.27 13.01 0.31
N SER A 245 -7.12 13.30 -1.00
CA SER A 245 -6.28 12.50 -1.90
C SER A 245 -5.41 13.30 -2.86
N ARG A 246 -5.46 14.64 -2.80
CA ARG A 246 -4.67 15.50 -3.69
C ARG A 246 -3.41 15.97 -2.96
N PHE A 247 -2.28 15.76 -3.61
CA PHE A 247 -0.96 16.11 -3.13
C PHE A 247 -0.26 16.98 -4.18
N ARG A 248 0.59 17.90 -3.71
CA ARG A 248 1.40 18.76 -4.58
C ARG A 248 2.39 17.93 -5.39
N HIS A 249 3.00 16.91 -4.76
CA HIS A 249 3.95 16.03 -5.42
C HIS A 249 3.26 14.78 -5.98
N ASN A 250 3.53 14.48 -7.24
CA ASN A 250 2.85 13.44 -8.03
C ASN A 250 3.64 13.10 -9.31
N ALA A 251 2.99 12.32 -10.20
CA ALA A 251 3.41 11.91 -11.56
C ALA A 251 4.09 13.01 -12.42
N THR A 252 3.70 14.27 -12.26
CA THR A 252 4.18 15.41 -13.08
C THR A 252 5.00 16.42 -12.28
N ASN A 253 5.01 16.30 -10.95
CA ASN A 253 5.77 17.17 -10.05
C ASN A 253 6.43 16.31 -8.98
N ARG A 254 7.61 15.77 -9.29
CA ARG A 254 8.31 14.82 -8.42
C ARG A 254 8.84 15.46 -7.14
N LEU A 255 9.14 14.63 -6.15
CA LEU A 255 9.84 15.01 -4.94
C LEU A 255 11.28 15.48 -5.26
N PRO A 256 11.74 16.61 -4.70
CA PRO A 256 13.08 17.16 -4.95
C PRO A 256 14.15 16.49 -4.08
N TYR A 257 14.08 15.16 -3.94
CA TYR A 257 15.00 14.37 -3.12
C TYR A 257 15.65 13.29 -3.96
N ASP A 258 16.89 12.95 -3.62
CA ASP A 258 17.68 11.90 -4.26
C ASP A 258 17.54 10.58 -3.48
N VAL A 259 17.21 10.67 -2.19
CA VAL A 259 16.90 9.53 -1.32
C VAL A 259 15.63 9.85 -0.51
N VAL A 260 14.67 8.94 -0.52
CA VAL A 260 13.46 9.00 0.31
C VAL A 260 13.43 7.77 1.20
N ILE A 261 13.51 7.98 2.51
CA ILE A 261 13.42 6.92 3.51
C ILE A 261 12.10 7.09 4.24
N VAL A 262 11.30 6.02 4.27
CA VAL A 262 10.03 5.99 4.98
C VAL A 262 10.13 4.98 6.10
N ASP A 263 10.05 5.44 7.34
CA ASP A 263 10.00 4.56 8.52
C ASP A 263 8.56 4.30 8.94
N GLU A 264 8.33 3.28 9.76
CA GLU A 264 7.00 2.82 10.19
C GLU A 264 6.08 2.48 9.00
N CYS A 265 6.63 1.85 7.95
CA CYS A 265 5.91 1.50 6.72
C CYS A 265 4.73 0.52 6.94
N SER A 266 4.70 -0.21 8.05
CA SER A 266 3.57 -1.09 8.42
C SER A 266 2.26 -0.32 8.50
N MET A 267 2.30 0.94 8.91
CA MET A 267 1.12 1.80 9.04
C MET A 267 0.74 2.52 7.73
N VAL A 268 1.49 2.32 6.63
CA VAL A 268 1.25 3.02 5.35
C VAL A 268 0.18 2.28 4.54
N SER A 269 -0.90 2.99 4.22
CA SER A 269 -2.01 2.45 3.42
C SER A 269 -1.68 2.30 1.94
N LEU A 270 -2.47 1.50 1.22
CA LEU A 270 -2.35 1.32 -0.23
C LEU A 270 -2.43 2.66 -0.98
N THR A 271 -3.38 3.53 -0.58
CA THR A 271 -3.52 4.85 -1.20
C THR A 271 -2.27 5.71 -0.99
N MET A 272 -1.73 5.72 0.23
CA MET A 272 -0.55 6.53 0.53
C MET A 272 0.69 6.02 -0.21
N MET A 273 0.91 4.69 -0.23
CA MET A 273 2.02 4.11 -0.99
C MET A 273 1.90 4.43 -2.48
N ALA A 274 0.72 4.29 -3.08
CA ALA A 274 0.51 4.60 -4.49
C ALA A 274 0.87 6.05 -4.81
N ARG A 275 0.53 7.00 -3.93
CA ARG A 275 0.91 8.42 -4.08
C ARG A 275 2.40 8.66 -3.85
N LEU A 276 3.01 7.95 -2.91
CA LEU A 276 4.44 8.02 -2.67
C LEU A 276 5.24 7.58 -3.88
N VAL A 277 4.97 6.37 -4.42
CA VAL A 277 5.72 5.84 -5.57
C VAL A 277 5.52 6.69 -6.83
N GLU A 278 4.33 7.29 -7.02
CA GLU A 278 4.09 8.26 -8.08
C GLU A 278 4.91 9.54 -7.91
N ALA A 279 5.20 9.96 -6.68
CA ALA A 279 5.90 11.21 -6.38
C ALA A 279 7.42 11.05 -6.34
N VAL A 280 7.93 9.85 -6.04
CA VAL A 280 9.37 9.54 -6.04
C VAL A 280 9.91 9.51 -7.48
N ARG A 281 11.09 10.10 -7.71
CA ARG A 281 11.72 10.05 -9.05
C ARG A 281 12.20 8.63 -9.39
N PRO A 282 12.15 8.21 -10.66
CA PRO A 282 12.71 6.92 -11.08
C PRO A 282 14.18 6.74 -10.70
N ASP A 283 14.96 7.82 -10.72
CA ASP A 283 16.39 7.91 -10.39
C ASP A 283 16.67 8.32 -8.92
N ALA A 284 15.66 8.35 -8.05
CA ALA A 284 15.83 8.55 -6.61
C ALA A 284 15.74 7.20 -5.89
N ARG A 285 16.48 7.01 -4.80
CA ARG A 285 16.38 5.79 -3.96
C ARG A 285 15.17 5.86 -3.03
N LEU A 286 14.44 4.75 -2.89
CA LEU A 286 13.31 4.57 -1.98
C LEU A 286 13.63 3.46 -0.98
N VAL A 287 13.77 3.82 0.30
CA VAL A 287 14.01 2.86 1.38
C VAL A 287 12.78 2.80 2.26
N LEU A 288 12.08 1.67 2.24
CA LEU A 288 10.93 1.41 3.09
C LEU A 288 11.41 0.65 4.33
N VAL A 289 11.15 1.19 5.51
CA VAL A 289 11.57 0.63 6.79
C VAL A 289 10.34 0.39 7.64
N GLY A 290 10.25 -0.77 8.27
CA GLY A 290 9.12 -1.11 9.12
C GLY A 290 9.23 -2.50 9.71
N ASP A 291 8.12 -2.97 10.25
CA ASP A 291 8.00 -4.28 10.86
C ASP A 291 6.84 -5.02 10.20
N ALA A 292 7.13 -6.16 9.58
CA ALA A 292 6.12 -6.93 8.86
C ALA A 292 5.11 -7.60 9.81
N ASP A 293 5.50 -7.81 11.07
CA ASP A 293 4.70 -8.48 12.09
C ASP A 293 3.91 -7.49 12.97
N GLN A 294 4.07 -6.18 12.75
CA GLN A 294 3.28 -5.15 13.44
C GLN A 294 1.92 -4.93 12.80
N LEU A 295 1.04 -4.24 13.54
CA LEU A 295 -0.27 -3.82 13.05
C LEU A 295 -0.13 -3.08 11.71
N ALA A 296 -0.87 -3.58 10.72
CA ALA A 296 -0.99 -2.95 9.42
C ALA A 296 -1.74 -1.60 9.53
N SER A 297 -1.72 -0.83 8.43
CA SER A 297 -2.50 0.39 8.32
C SER A 297 -3.98 0.15 8.67
N ILE A 298 -4.61 1.15 9.32
CA ILE A 298 -6.05 1.14 9.59
C ILE A 298 -6.86 1.27 8.29
N ASP A 299 -6.28 1.92 7.28
CA ASP A 299 -6.83 2.02 5.93
C ASP A 299 -6.51 0.77 5.10
N ALA A 300 -7.31 0.50 4.06
CA ALA A 300 -7.16 -0.69 3.21
C ALA A 300 -5.75 -0.93 2.65
N GLY A 301 -5.34 -2.19 2.73
CA GLY A 301 -4.13 -2.77 2.14
C GLY A 301 -2.95 -2.86 3.11
N ALA A 302 -2.44 -4.07 3.31
CA ALA A 302 -1.24 -4.35 4.09
C ALA A 302 0.01 -4.34 3.21
N VAL A 303 0.32 -3.19 2.61
CA VAL A 303 1.35 -3.07 1.55
C VAL A 303 2.70 -3.65 1.97
N LEU A 304 3.17 -3.37 3.19
CA LEU A 304 4.46 -3.88 3.65
C LEU A 304 4.47 -5.42 3.72
N GLY A 305 3.39 -6.02 4.22
CA GLY A 305 3.24 -7.48 4.29
C GLY A 305 3.30 -8.12 2.91
N ASP A 306 2.58 -7.57 1.94
CA ASP A 306 2.54 -8.07 0.56
C ASP A 306 3.92 -7.95 -0.12
N LEU A 307 4.64 -6.85 0.12
CA LEU A 307 5.99 -6.64 -0.42
C LEU A 307 7.01 -7.62 0.15
N VAL A 308 6.87 -7.98 1.43
CA VAL A 308 7.76 -8.95 2.10
C VAL A 308 7.43 -10.37 1.69
N ALA A 309 6.14 -10.68 1.49
CA ALA A 309 5.69 -11.98 1.01
C ALA A 309 6.12 -12.28 -0.43
N ARG A 310 6.34 -11.24 -1.27
CA ARG A 310 6.91 -11.39 -2.61
C ARG A 310 8.34 -11.94 -2.51
N PRO A 311 8.61 -13.20 -2.91
CA PRO A 311 9.98 -13.68 -2.93
C PRO A 311 10.75 -12.85 -3.95
N GLY A 312 11.82 -12.19 -3.49
CA GLY A 312 12.73 -11.47 -4.39
C GLY A 312 13.16 -12.41 -5.50
N SER A 313 13.09 -11.97 -6.76
CA SER A 313 13.66 -12.72 -7.87
C SER A 313 15.12 -13.01 -7.53
N ARG A 314 15.41 -14.27 -7.22
CA ARG A 314 16.76 -14.74 -6.94
C ARG A 314 17.59 -14.58 -8.21
N SER A 315 18.24 -13.43 -8.35
CA SER A 315 19.47 -13.38 -9.13
C SER A 315 20.61 -13.55 -8.13
N LEU A 316 21.26 -14.71 -8.24
CA LEU A 316 22.56 -15.02 -7.64
C LEU A 316 23.61 -13.99 -8.07
#